data_AF-Q2UYT7-F1
#
_entry.id   AF-Q2UYT7-F1
#
_cell.length_a   1.000
_cell.length_b   1.000
_cell.length_c   1.000
_cell.angle_alpha   90.00
_cell.angle_beta   90.00
_cell.angle_gamma   90.00
#
_symmetry.space_group_name_H-M   'P 1'
#
loop_
_entity.id
_entity.type
_entity.pdbx_description
1 polymer ?
#
loop_
_entity_poly.entity_id
_entity_poly.type
_entity_poly.pdbx_seq_one_letter_code
_entity_poly.pdbx_strand_id
1 'polypeptide(L)' 'MVQIKFLFALLAVMTIVLMEANTVSARDCLSGTFGGPCWAWSGEKCRRLCIEEGHVSGHCSGGMKCWCEGC' A
#
# COMPACT_ATOMS: atom_id res chain seq x y z
N MET A 1 32.12 14.35 -21.79
CA MET A 1 30.67 14.37 -22.11
C MET A 1 30.01 12.99 -21.95
N VAL A 2 30.59 11.91 -22.48
CA VAL A 2 30.05 10.54 -22.37
C VAL A 2 29.98 10.03 -20.91
N GLN A 3 31.00 10.32 -20.10
CA GLN A 3 31.01 9.91 -18.68
C GLN A 3 29.90 10.56 -17.84
N ILE A 4 29.62 11.84 -18.06
CA ILE A 4 28.53 12.55 -17.37
C ILE A 4 27.16 11.93 -17.73
N LYS A 5 26.96 11.56 -18.99
CA LYS A 5 25.73 10.89 -19.44
C LYS A 5 25.55 9.52 -18.78
N PHE A 6 26.63 8.75 -18.65
CA PHE A 6 26.61 7.47 -17.93
C PHE A 6 26.27 7.64 -16.45
N LEU A 7 26.81 8.67 -15.81
CA LEU A 7 26.54 8.96 -14.40
C LEU A 7 25.07 9.29 -14.16
N PHE A 8 24.47 10.12 -15.02
CA PHE A 8 23.03 10.41 -14.97
C PHE A 8 22.16 9.19 -15.24
N ALA A 9 22.53 8.34 -16.19
CA ALA A 9 21.82 7.09 -16.45
C ALA A 9 21.86 6.15 -15.23
N LEU A 10 23.02 6.02 -14.59
CA LEU A 10 23.19 5.23 -13.37
C LEU A 10 22.34 5.76 -12.22
N LEU A 11 22.36 7.08 -11.98
CA LEU A 11 21.51 7.72 -10.97
C LEU A 11 20.03 7.49 -11.25
N ALA A 12 19.59 7.63 -12.50
CA ALA A 12 18.21 7.39 -12.88
C ALA A 12 17.79 5.94 -12.59
N VAL A 13 18.59 4.96 -12.98
CA VAL A 13 18.33 3.53 -12.69
C VAL A 13 18.26 3.29 -11.18
N MET A 14 19.21 3.81 -10.40
CA MET A 14 19.21 3.69 -8.94
C MET A 14 17.95 4.29 -8.30
N THR A 15 17.50 5.47 -8.77
CA THR A 15 16.28 6.09 -8.25
C THR A 15 15.03 5.26 -8.54
N ILE A 16 14.93 4.65 -9.72
CA ILE A 16 13.81 3.77 -10.10
C ILE A 16 13.78 2.53 -9.20
N VAL A 17 14.93 1.86 -9.01
CA VAL A 17 15.04 0.67 -8.15
C VAL A 17 14.67 0.98 -6.70
N LEU A 18 15.12 2.12 -6.17
CA LEU A 18 14.79 2.54 -4.80
C LEU A 18 13.31 2.87 -4.63
N MET A 19 12.66 3.45 -5.65
CA MET A 19 11.22 3.73 -5.62
C MET A 19 10.42 2.42 -5.55
N GLU A 20 10.76 1.42 -6.38
CA GLU A 20 10.06 0.13 -6.36
C GLU A 20 10.24 -0.61 -5.02
N ALA A 21 11.45 -0.62 -4.45
CA ALA A 21 11.72 -1.28 -3.17
C ALA A 21 10.86 -0.74 -2.01
N ASN A 22 10.56 0.56 -2.00
CA ASN A 22 9.74 1.18 -0.96
C ASN A 22 8.22 0.97 -1.17
N THR A 23 7.79 0.61 -2.38
CA THR A 23 6.37 0.33 -2.66
C THR A 23 5.93 -1.09 -2.27
N VAL A 24 6.87 -2.00 -2.02
CA VAL A 24 6.57 -3.38 -1.61
C VAL A 24 5.82 -3.44 -0.27
N SER A 25 6.01 -2.46 0.61
CA SER A 25 5.29 -2.36 1.89
C SER A 25 3.90 -1.71 1.78
N ALA A 26 3.50 -1.26 0.58
CA ALA A 26 2.21 -0.61 0.33
C ALA A 26 1.29 -1.52 -0.50
N ARG A 27 1.35 -2.84 -0.27
CA ARG A 27 0.38 -3.75 -0.86
C ARG A 27 -0.79 -3.89 0.10
N ASP A 28 -1.94 -3.42 -0.35
CA ASP A 28 -3.19 -3.61 0.37
C ASP A 28 -3.84 -4.94 -0.05
N CYS A 29 -4.46 -5.63 0.91
CA CYS A 29 -5.27 -6.82 0.64
C CYS A 29 -6.68 -6.69 1.23
N LEU A 30 -7.63 -7.49 0.74
CA LEU A 30 -8.98 -7.46 1.28
C LEU A 30 -9.01 -8.11 2.66
N SER A 31 -9.68 -7.47 3.63
CA SER A 31 -9.93 -8.08 4.94
C SER A 31 -10.66 -9.40 4.79
N GLY A 32 -10.20 -10.43 5.51
CA GLY A 32 -10.80 -11.76 5.53
C GLY A 32 -12.06 -11.84 6.38
N THR A 33 -12.23 -10.93 7.35
CA THR A 33 -13.32 -10.97 8.34
C THR A 33 -14.35 -9.85 8.18
N PHE A 34 -14.03 -8.77 7.44
CA PHE A 34 -14.95 -7.66 7.25
C PHE A 34 -16.17 -8.06 6.40
N GLY A 35 -17.32 -8.15 7.03
CA GLY A 35 -18.61 -8.42 6.38
C GLY A 35 -19.37 -7.16 5.96
N GLY A 36 -19.90 -7.18 4.73
CA GLY A 36 -20.78 -6.14 4.18
C GLY A 36 -20.03 -4.97 3.52
N PRO A 37 -20.78 -3.96 3.03
CA PRO A 37 -20.21 -2.76 2.44
C PRO A 37 -19.50 -1.85 3.46
N CYS A 38 -18.34 -1.32 3.09
CA CYS A 38 -17.55 -0.35 3.85
C CYS A 38 -18.08 1.07 3.62
N TRP A 39 -19.02 1.51 4.46
CA TRP A 39 -19.62 2.85 4.40
C TRP A 39 -18.71 3.93 4.98
N ALA A 40 -19.07 5.21 4.80
CA ALA A 40 -18.34 6.36 5.35
C ALA A 40 -18.12 6.27 6.88
N TRP A 41 -19.03 5.65 7.62
CA TRP A 41 -18.92 5.43 9.08
C TRP A 41 -18.30 4.08 9.46
N SER A 42 -17.93 3.24 8.49
CA SER A 42 -17.35 1.91 8.74
C SER A 42 -15.82 1.89 8.81
N GLY A 43 -15.17 3.03 8.54
CA GLY A 43 -13.71 3.14 8.50
C GLY A 43 -13.03 2.65 9.78
N GLU A 44 -13.55 3.05 10.95
CA GLU A 44 -12.99 2.63 12.24
C GLU A 44 -13.11 1.11 12.46
N LYS A 45 -14.27 0.54 12.09
CA LYS A 45 -14.48 -0.91 12.18
C LYS A 45 -13.52 -1.66 11.26
N CYS A 46 -13.32 -1.18 10.03
CA CYS A 46 -12.39 -1.76 9.07
C CYS A 46 -10.96 -1.73 9.61
N ARG A 47 -10.50 -0.56 10.09
CA ARG A 47 -9.18 -0.39 10.69
C ARG A 47 -8.94 -1.36 11.84
N ARG A 48 -9.89 -1.46 12.78
CA ARG A 48 -9.78 -2.36 13.94
C ARG A 48 -9.70 -3.83 13.52
N LEU A 49 -10.54 -4.27 12.58
CA LEU A 49 -10.53 -5.64 12.10
C LEU A 49 -9.22 -5.99 11.39
N CYS A 50 -8.68 -5.10 10.57
CA CYS A 50 -7.38 -5.33 9.93
C CYS A 50 -6.25 -5.47 10.96
N ILE A 51 -6.25 -4.65 12.02
CA ILE A 51 -5.28 -4.79 13.13
C ILE A 51 -5.47 -6.12 13.87
N GLU A 52 -6.71 -6.55 14.11
CA GLU A 52 -7.03 -7.86 14.70
C GLU A 52 -6.59 -9.03 13.80
N GLU A 53 -6.61 -8.86 12.48
CA GLU A 53 -6.08 -9.80 11.48
C GLU A 53 -4.54 -9.81 11.39
N GLY A 54 -3.86 -8.89 12.09
CA GLY A 54 -2.39 -8.80 12.13
C GLY A 54 -1.79 -7.82 11.12
N HIS A 55 -2.60 -6.98 10.50
CA HIS A 55 -2.16 -5.93 9.58
C HIS A 55 -1.85 -4.61 10.30
N VAL A 56 -1.22 -3.67 9.59
CA VAL A 56 -0.80 -2.38 10.16
C VAL A 56 -1.99 -1.47 10.43
N SER A 57 -2.96 -1.47 9.50
CA SER A 57 -4.15 -0.62 9.51
C SER A 57 -5.14 -1.14 8.47
N GLY A 58 -6.25 -0.44 8.27
CA GLY A 58 -7.16 -0.66 7.16
C GLY A 58 -8.00 0.56 6.81
N HIS A 59 -8.49 0.59 5.57
CA HIS A 59 -9.28 1.68 5.02
C HIS A 59 -10.42 1.19 4.13
N CYS A 60 -11.47 2.01 4.00
CA CYS A 60 -12.51 1.77 3.01
C CYS A 60 -12.05 2.26 1.63
N SER A 61 -12.43 1.54 0.57
CA SER A 61 -12.27 1.96 -0.83
C SER A 61 -13.58 2.43 -1.44
N GLY A 62 -13.51 3.12 -2.58
CA GLY A 62 -14.69 3.53 -3.36
C GLY A 62 -15.57 2.37 -3.83
N GLY A 63 -15.04 1.15 -3.87
CA GLY A 63 -15.79 -0.10 -4.12
C GLY A 63 -16.57 -0.63 -2.91
N MET A 64 -16.67 0.15 -1.83
CA MET A 64 -17.28 -0.26 -0.55
C MET A 64 -16.64 -1.53 0.03
N LYS A 65 -15.34 -1.72 -0.19
CA LYS A 65 -14.55 -2.83 0.39
C LYS A 65 -13.61 -2.30 1.46
N CYS A 66 -13.39 -3.11 2.48
CA CYS A 66 -12.36 -2.89 3.49
C CYS A 66 -11.04 -3.51 3.02
N TRP A 67 -9.99 -2.69 2.98
CA TRP A 67 -8.63 -3.07 2.61
C TRP A 67 -7.73 -2.94 3.83
N CYS A 68 -6.87 -3.93 4.04
CA CYS A 68 -5.86 -3.96 5.09
C CYS A 68 -4.49 -3.60 4.51
N GLU A 69 -3.74 -2.79 5.24
CA GLU A 69 -2.41 -2.29 4.85
C GLU A 69 -1.30 -3.19 5.37
N GLY A 70 -0.21 -3.31 4.60
CA GLY A 70 0.95 -4.12 4.99
C GLY A 70 0.71 -5.62 4.79
N CYS A 71 0.00 -5.96 3.72
CA CYS A 71 0.09 -7.26 3.09
C CYS A 71 1.27 -7.25 2.08
#